data_AF-A0A812PFG2-F1
#
_entry.id   AF-A0A812PFG2-F1
#
_cell.length_a   1.000
_cell.length_b   1.000
_cell.length_c   1.000
_cell.angle_alpha   90.00
_cell.angle_beta   90.00
_cell.angle_gamma   90.00
#
_symmetry.space_group_name_H-M   'P 1'
#
loop_
_entity.id
_entity.type
_entity.pdbx_description
1 polymer ?
#
loop_
_entity_poly.entity_id
_entity_poly.type
_entity_poly.pdbx_seq_one_letter_code
_entity_poly.pdbx_strand_id
1 'polypeptide(L)'
;MTSEPADGATVASVESAVLRFDEPVRLTAVTLSNGAGEEIALPRSRSLEPAAQVSLPLPELRPGDYRLDWRALSADGHPVSGGFDFTLELLRAGLSLLASLGILGGGGALLFAVLLPRAPEPALRLARHLAFAGSGLALLALPLRLGLDVVFLGGGWTAGLDPALWEVVLTSPAGQAAQVQAGGLLLLLAGTAVPPLRRLVGLPGLLAALAGFALLGHTADLQPTWLAQALLLVHLAGLAFWLGSLWPLLRCTEAPPDQAAAAMERFSRQATWAVPLLLAAGLALVVWLVGRPEALVDTLYGRLLLAKLAGVAVLLALASANKLRFVPRLCRGDPAAAGRLATAIRLELLLAVGVLAATALLTSLAGPPT
;
A
#
# COMPACT_ATOMS: atom_id res chain seq x y z
N MET A 1 12.80 -1.28 28.88
CA MET A 1 11.61 -0.43 28.60
C MET A 1 11.26 -0.51 27.12
N THR A 2 9.97 -0.63 26.80
CA THR A 2 9.42 -0.58 25.44
C THR A 2 8.24 0.40 25.39
N SER A 3 7.96 0.96 24.22
CA SER A 3 6.87 1.92 24.00
C SER A 3 5.95 1.50 22.85
N GLU A 4 4.68 1.94 22.91
CA GLU A 4 3.74 1.94 21.79
C GLU A 4 3.17 3.37 21.66
N PRO A 5 3.42 4.11 20.56
CA PRO A 5 4.27 3.76 19.42
C PRO A 5 5.72 3.44 19.83
N ALA A 6 6.37 2.55 19.08
CA ALA A 6 7.79 2.25 19.28
C ALA A 6 8.64 3.49 18.94
N ASP A 7 9.83 3.58 19.50
CA ASP A 7 10.78 4.63 19.17
C ASP A 7 11.12 4.62 17.67
N GLY A 8 11.01 5.79 17.02
CA GLY A 8 11.12 5.97 15.58
C GLY A 8 9.93 5.49 14.75
N ALA A 9 8.80 5.11 15.38
CA ALA A 9 7.66 4.56 14.64
C ALA A 9 6.94 5.63 13.82
N THR A 10 6.63 5.31 12.56
CA THR A 10 5.66 6.07 11.78
C THR A 10 4.27 5.46 12.02
N VAL A 11 3.28 6.30 12.30
CA VAL A 11 1.91 5.93 12.63
C VAL A 11 0.91 6.78 11.83
N ALA A 12 -0.30 6.28 11.61
CA ALA A 12 -1.35 7.04 10.91
C ALA A 12 -2.19 7.87 11.89
N SER A 13 -2.36 7.37 13.11
CA SER A 13 -3.03 8.00 14.24
C SER A 13 -2.49 7.39 15.54
N VAL A 14 -2.53 8.14 16.64
CA VAL A 14 -2.23 7.61 17.98
C VAL A 14 -3.19 8.23 18.99
N GLU A 15 -3.93 7.38 19.70
CA GLU A 15 -4.90 7.81 20.72
C GLU A 15 -4.29 7.78 22.12
N SER A 16 -3.30 6.91 22.35
CA SER A 16 -2.55 6.84 23.60
C SER A 16 -1.12 6.34 23.37
N ALA A 17 -0.19 6.82 24.19
CA ALA A 17 1.15 6.27 24.30
C ALA A 17 1.22 5.28 25.48
N VAL A 18 1.70 4.07 25.25
CA VAL A 18 1.89 3.05 26.28
C VAL A 18 3.37 2.87 26.57
N LEU A 19 3.76 3.02 27.83
CA LEU A 19 5.12 2.79 28.31
C LEU A 19 5.13 1.49 29.11
N ARG A 20 6.02 0.55 28.77
CA ARG A 20 6.20 -0.73 29.50
C ARG A 20 7.62 -0.78 30.09
N PHE A 21 7.69 -0.91 31.40
CA PHE A 21 8.92 -0.94 32.17
C PHE A 21 9.20 -2.35 32.68
N ASP A 22 10.48 -2.67 32.82
CA ASP A 22 10.93 -3.99 33.32
C ASP A 22 10.63 -4.14 34.82
N GLU A 23 10.55 -3.02 35.54
CA GLU A 23 10.11 -2.92 36.94
C GLU A 23 9.06 -1.82 37.10
N PRO A 24 8.14 -1.91 38.09
CA PRO A 24 7.17 -0.85 38.35
C PRO A 24 7.83 0.50 38.66
N VAL A 25 7.42 1.55 37.96
CA VAL A 25 7.91 2.92 38.17
C VAL A 25 6.77 3.89 38.46
N ARG A 26 7.09 4.99 39.14
CA ARG A 26 6.16 6.12 39.33
C ARG A 26 6.47 7.21 38.33
N LEU A 27 5.57 7.46 37.39
CA LEU A 27 5.76 8.50 36.37
C LEU A 27 5.58 9.89 37.00
N THR A 28 6.62 10.71 36.93
CA THR A 28 6.67 12.04 37.58
C THR A 28 6.52 13.20 36.59
N ALA A 29 6.94 13.01 35.34
CA ALA A 29 6.80 14.00 34.28
C ALA A 29 6.68 13.32 32.92
N VAL A 30 5.87 13.92 32.05
CA VAL A 30 5.75 13.57 30.64
C VAL A 30 5.60 14.85 29.86
N THR A 31 6.37 14.97 28.79
CA THR A 31 6.31 16.08 27.85
C THR A 31 6.17 15.51 26.46
N LEU A 32 5.17 15.99 25.71
CA LEU A 32 5.02 15.72 24.28
C LEU A 32 5.39 16.99 23.54
N SER A 33 6.29 16.92 22.56
CA SER A 33 6.61 18.03 21.67
C SER A 33 6.46 17.65 20.21
N ASN A 34 6.08 18.60 19.36
CA ASN A 34 6.11 18.40 17.91
C ASN A 34 7.52 18.61 17.33
N GLY A 35 7.70 18.35 16.03
CA GLY A 35 8.97 18.53 15.31
C GLY A 35 9.50 19.98 15.30
N ALA A 36 8.68 20.98 15.67
CA ALA A 36 9.12 22.36 15.85
C ALA A 36 9.61 22.66 17.29
N GLY A 37 9.60 21.65 18.18
CA GLY A 37 9.94 21.79 19.60
C GLY A 37 8.83 22.43 20.43
N GLU A 38 7.63 22.61 19.89
CA GLU A 38 6.49 23.16 20.63
C GLU A 38 5.86 22.06 21.50
N GLU A 39 5.72 22.35 22.80
CA GLU A 39 5.11 21.45 23.75
C GLU A 39 3.59 21.37 23.56
N ILE A 40 3.07 20.15 23.45
CA ILE A 40 1.65 19.85 23.30
C ILE A 40 1.11 19.42 24.65
N ALA A 41 0.09 20.13 25.10
CA ALA A 41 -0.56 19.84 26.37
C ALA A 41 -1.19 18.44 26.37
N LEU A 42 -0.72 17.59 27.28
CA LEU A 42 -1.30 16.27 27.51
C LEU A 42 -2.53 16.35 28.44
N PRO A 43 -3.57 15.53 28.21
CA PRO A 43 -4.63 15.32 29.19
C PRO A 43 -4.02 14.91 30.53
N ARG A 44 -4.53 15.45 31.64
CA ARG A 44 -4.00 15.15 32.99
C ARG A 44 -4.26 13.68 33.36
N SER A 45 -3.29 12.78 33.12
CA SER A 45 -3.25 11.48 33.78
C SER A 45 -2.25 11.53 34.94
N ARG A 46 -2.76 11.70 36.16
CA ARG A 46 -1.96 11.74 37.39
C ARG A 46 -2.07 10.41 38.15
N SER A 47 -1.66 9.31 37.53
CA SER A 47 -1.42 8.09 38.31
C SER A 47 0.00 8.11 38.84
N LEU A 48 0.15 8.43 40.14
CA LEU A 48 1.43 8.39 40.86
C LEU A 48 1.70 7.01 41.50
N GLU A 49 0.82 6.05 41.24
CA GLU A 49 0.98 4.67 41.66
C GLU A 49 2.10 4.00 40.85
N PRO A 50 2.98 3.20 41.49
CA PRO A 50 3.96 2.38 40.78
C PRO A 50 3.25 1.45 39.80
N ALA A 51 3.64 1.50 38.52
CA ALA A 51 3.10 0.64 37.50
C ALA A 51 4.20 0.16 36.55
N ALA A 52 4.17 -1.13 36.18
CA ALA A 52 5.02 -1.67 35.12
C ALA A 52 4.53 -1.28 33.72
N GLN A 53 3.27 -0.85 33.61
CA GLN A 53 2.67 -0.37 32.36
C GLN A 53 1.86 0.89 32.60
N VAL A 54 2.15 1.95 31.85
CA VAL A 54 1.43 3.22 31.90
C VAL A 54 0.82 3.52 30.53
N SER A 55 -0.47 3.86 30.49
CA SER A 55 -1.13 4.38 29.28
C SER A 55 -1.42 5.87 29.44
N LEU A 56 -0.94 6.65 28.48
CA LEU A 56 -1.03 8.10 28.43
C LEU A 56 -1.96 8.48 27.28
N PRO A 57 -3.20 8.96 27.55
CA PRO A 57 -4.06 9.44 26.47
C PRO A 57 -3.40 10.63 25.79
N LEU A 58 -3.38 10.64 24.46
CA LEU A 58 -2.84 11.74 23.66
C LEU A 58 -4.03 12.55 23.08
N PRO A 59 -3.88 13.87 22.93
CA PRO A 59 -4.88 14.66 22.21
C PRO A 59 -4.91 14.27 20.73
N GLU A 60 -5.91 14.73 19.96
CA GLU A 60 -5.87 14.55 18.51
C GLU A 60 -4.63 15.25 17.93
N LEU A 61 -3.69 14.45 17.44
CA LEU A 61 -2.42 14.90 16.88
C LEU A 61 -2.54 15.08 15.35
N ARG A 62 -1.93 16.15 14.84
CA ARG A 62 -1.84 16.40 13.39
C ARG A 62 -0.72 15.56 12.77
N PRO A 63 -0.72 15.31 11.45
CA PRO A 63 0.45 14.78 10.77
C PRO A 63 1.72 15.59 11.07
N GLY A 64 2.82 14.92 11.41
CA GLY A 64 4.06 15.56 11.90
C GLY A 64 4.90 14.65 12.78
N ASP A 65 6.12 15.08 13.10
CA ASP A 65 7.00 14.41 14.06
C ASP A 65 6.65 14.79 15.49
N TYR A 66 6.81 13.82 16.39
CA TYR A 66 6.52 13.96 17.80
C TYR A 66 7.62 13.30 18.61
N ARG A 67 7.95 13.92 19.74
CA ARG A 67 8.84 13.37 20.76
C ARG A 67 8.10 13.32 22.08
N LEU A 68 8.14 12.17 22.74
CA LEU A 68 7.62 11.99 24.08
C LEU A 68 8.77 11.72 25.03
N ASP A 69 9.09 12.71 25.87
CA ASP A 69 10.07 12.58 26.94
C ASP A 69 9.35 12.30 28.27
N TRP A 70 9.93 11.43 29.09
CA TRP A 70 9.38 11.04 30.37
C TRP A 70 10.43 10.99 31.47
N ARG A 71 9.97 11.21 32.72
CA ARG A 71 10.75 10.99 33.95
C ARG A 71 9.94 10.18 34.94
N ALA A 72 10.58 9.21 35.55
CA ALA A 72 9.98 8.35 36.54
C ALA A 72 10.92 8.12 37.74
N LEU A 73 10.34 7.64 38.84
CA LEU A 73 11.07 7.14 39.99
C LEU A 73 10.91 5.62 40.04
N SER A 74 12.01 4.87 40.03
CA SER A 74 11.98 3.41 40.18
C SER A 74 11.66 3.00 41.63
N ALA A 75 11.36 1.71 41.82
CA ALA A 75 10.98 1.16 43.12
C ALA A 75 12.09 1.29 44.19
N ASP A 76 13.35 1.33 43.78
CA ASP A 76 14.53 1.57 44.60
C ASP A 76 14.78 3.06 44.93
N GLY A 77 13.95 3.96 44.40
CA GLY A 77 14.01 5.40 44.66
C GLY A 77 14.99 6.17 43.77
N HIS A 78 15.53 5.55 42.72
CA HIS A 78 16.36 6.25 41.76
C HIS A 78 15.54 6.96 40.66
N PRO A 79 15.89 8.20 40.29
CA PRO A 79 15.26 8.87 39.16
C PRO A 79 15.76 8.26 37.85
N VAL A 80 14.83 7.90 36.97
CA VAL A 80 15.08 7.40 35.63
C VAL A 80 14.33 8.24 34.60
N SER A 81 14.90 8.40 33.43
CA SER A 81 14.32 9.17 32.34
C SER A 81 14.60 8.53 31.00
N GLY A 82 13.76 8.82 30.04
CA GLY A 82 13.95 8.43 28.65
C GLY A 82 13.03 9.24 27.76
N GLY A 83 13.08 8.94 26.47
CA GLY A 83 12.18 9.52 25.49
C GLY A 83 12.17 8.67 24.24
N PHE A 84 11.16 8.88 23.41
CA PHE A 84 11.04 8.23 22.11
C PHE A 84 10.37 9.16 21.11
N ASP A 85 10.69 8.96 19.83
CA ASP A 85 10.18 9.75 18.71
C ASP A 85 9.14 8.93 17.90
N PHE A 86 8.14 9.58 17.32
CA PHE A 86 7.17 8.96 16.40
C PHE A 86 6.60 9.97 15.41
N THR A 87 6.18 9.54 14.22
CA THR A 87 5.69 10.42 13.13
C THR A 87 4.27 10.09 12.72
N LEU A 88 3.43 11.09 12.49
CA LEU A 88 2.07 10.94 11.95
C LEU A 88 2.01 11.22 10.44
N GLU A 89 1.64 10.24 9.60
CA GLU A 89 1.78 10.34 8.13
C GLU A 89 0.52 9.97 7.29
N LEU A 90 -0.68 10.41 7.68
CA LEU A 90 -1.90 10.10 6.91
C LEU A 90 -1.87 10.60 5.45
N LEU A 91 -1.33 11.82 5.23
CA LEU A 91 -1.27 12.41 3.89
C LEU A 91 -0.28 11.67 2.97
N ARG A 92 0.89 11.29 3.50
CA ARG A 92 1.90 10.54 2.73
C ARG A 92 1.42 9.13 2.41
N ALA A 93 0.76 8.44 3.35
CA ALA A 93 0.11 7.16 3.08
C ALA A 93 -0.97 7.28 2.00
N GLY A 94 -1.78 8.34 2.05
CA GLY A 94 -2.79 8.66 1.03
C GLY A 94 -2.19 8.88 -0.36
N LEU A 95 -1.14 9.69 -0.48
CA LEU A 95 -0.44 9.90 -1.75
C LEU A 95 0.21 8.62 -2.29
N SER A 96 0.77 7.79 -1.40
CA SER A 96 1.35 6.49 -1.76
C SER A 96 0.29 5.51 -2.28
N LEU A 97 -0.90 5.50 -1.67
CA LEU A 97 -2.04 4.73 -2.13
C LEU A 97 -2.52 5.23 -3.50
N LEU A 98 -2.64 6.55 -3.70
CA LEU A 98 -3.03 7.14 -4.98
C LEU A 98 -2.03 6.79 -6.10
N ALA A 99 -0.73 6.90 -5.83
CA ALA A 99 0.32 6.48 -6.77
C ALA A 99 0.22 4.99 -7.11
N SER A 100 0.03 4.14 -6.10
CA SER A 100 -0.10 2.68 -6.28
C SER A 100 -1.35 2.30 -7.07
N LEU A 101 -2.50 2.92 -6.78
CA LEU A 101 -3.74 2.71 -7.53
C LEU A 101 -3.61 3.20 -8.97
N GLY A 102 -2.93 4.33 -9.21
CA GLY A 102 -2.67 4.85 -10.54
C GLY A 102 -1.76 3.92 -11.37
N ILE A 103 -0.66 3.43 -10.77
CA ILE A 103 0.27 2.50 -11.44
C ILE A 103 -0.38 1.13 -11.68
N LEU A 104 -0.93 0.50 -10.64
CA LEU A 104 -1.48 -0.86 -10.74
C LEU A 104 -2.81 -0.88 -11.49
N GLY A 105 -3.73 0.03 -11.17
CA GLY A 105 -5.03 0.15 -11.82
C GLY A 105 -4.91 0.67 -13.24
N GLY A 106 -4.17 1.76 -13.46
CA GLY A 106 -3.96 2.34 -14.79
C GLY A 106 -3.14 1.42 -15.71
N GLY A 107 -2.01 0.91 -15.22
CA GLY A 107 -1.21 -0.08 -15.93
C GLY A 107 -1.97 -1.37 -16.25
N GLY A 108 -2.72 -1.87 -15.28
CA GLY A 108 -3.61 -3.01 -15.44
C GLY A 108 -4.73 -2.78 -16.46
N ALA A 109 -5.29 -1.57 -16.53
CA ALA A 109 -6.29 -1.22 -17.53
C ALA A 109 -5.69 -1.20 -18.95
N LEU A 110 -4.42 -0.78 -19.11
CA LEU A 110 -3.72 -0.96 -20.38
C LEU A 110 -3.51 -2.45 -20.70
N LEU A 111 -3.10 -3.26 -19.73
CA LEU A 111 -2.98 -4.72 -19.89
C LEU A 111 -4.30 -5.34 -20.36
N PHE A 112 -5.43 -4.96 -19.76
CA PHE A 112 -6.75 -5.39 -20.20
C PHE A 112 -6.99 -5.08 -21.69
N ALA A 113 -6.72 -3.84 -22.12
CA ALA A 113 -6.91 -3.44 -23.52
C ALA A 113 -6.00 -4.20 -24.49
N VAL A 114 -4.78 -4.56 -24.07
CA VAL A 114 -3.81 -5.31 -24.88
C VAL A 114 -4.16 -6.79 -24.97
N LEU A 115 -4.58 -7.40 -23.86
CA LEU A 115 -4.82 -8.83 -23.73
C LEU A 115 -6.23 -9.25 -24.17
N LEU A 116 -7.20 -8.34 -24.07
CA LEU A 116 -8.58 -8.56 -24.52
C LEU A 116 -8.98 -7.58 -25.64
N PRO A 117 -8.29 -7.57 -26.79
CA PRO A 117 -8.53 -6.58 -27.87
C PRO A 117 -9.90 -6.72 -28.56
N ARG A 118 -10.68 -7.76 -28.27
CA ARG A 118 -12.06 -7.93 -28.77
C ARG A 118 -13.11 -7.85 -27.65
N ALA A 119 -12.77 -7.26 -26.52
CA ALA A 119 -13.77 -6.89 -25.51
C ALA A 119 -14.72 -5.83 -26.09
N PRO A 120 -15.93 -5.67 -25.52
CA PRO A 120 -16.85 -4.60 -25.90
C PRO A 120 -16.17 -3.23 -25.96
N GLU A 121 -16.42 -2.46 -27.03
CA GLU A 121 -15.77 -1.16 -27.24
C GLU A 121 -15.97 -0.17 -26.07
N PRO A 122 -17.13 -0.09 -25.38
CA PRO A 122 -17.27 0.72 -24.18
C PRO A 122 -16.27 0.35 -23.07
N ALA A 123 -16.00 -0.94 -22.88
CA ALA A 123 -15.02 -1.42 -21.90
C ALA A 123 -13.59 -1.09 -22.33
N LEU A 124 -13.26 -1.23 -23.62
CA LEU A 124 -11.94 -0.83 -24.16
C LEU A 124 -11.70 0.68 -24.10
N ARG A 125 -12.74 1.50 -24.33
CA ARG A 125 -12.67 2.95 -24.12
C ARG A 125 -12.41 3.27 -22.66
N LEU A 126 -13.18 2.67 -21.75
CA LEU A 126 -12.98 2.89 -20.32
C LEU A 126 -11.57 2.47 -19.89
N ALA A 127 -11.09 1.30 -20.30
CA ALA A 127 -9.76 0.81 -19.97
C ALA A 127 -8.66 1.79 -20.39
N ARG A 128 -8.77 2.40 -21.57
CA ARG A 128 -7.85 3.44 -22.04
C ARG A 128 -7.92 4.72 -21.21
N HIS A 129 -9.12 5.17 -20.85
CA HIS A 129 -9.29 6.35 -20.00
C HIS A 129 -8.73 6.11 -18.59
N LEU A 130 -8.99 4.94 -18.00
CA LEU A 130 -8.42 4.55 -16.71
C LEU A 130 -6.89 4.45 -16.77
N ALA A 131 -6.34 3.91 -17.86
CA ALA A 131 -4.89 3.86 -18.05
C ALA A 131 -4.28 5.26 -18.13
N PHE A 132 -4.88 6.16 -18.91
CA PHE A 132 -4.40 7.54 -19.04
C PHE A 132 -4.57 8.33 -17.74
N ALA A 133 -5.78 8.35 -17.16
CA ALA A 133 -6.08 9.09 -15.94
C ALA A 133 -5.32 8.54 -14.72
N GLY A 134 -5.22 7.22 -14.58
CA GLY A 134 -4.46 6.57 -13.52
C GLY A 134 -2.97 6.87 -13.62
N SER A 135 -2.40 6.84 -14.84
CA SER A 135 -0.99 7.18 -15.04
C SER A 135 -0.72 8.65 -14.74
N GLY A 136 -1.60 9.56 -15.18
CA GLY A 136 -1.50 10.99 -14.86
C GLY A 136 -1.63 11.28 -13.37
N LEU A 137 -2.59 10.64 -12.69
CA LEU A 137 -2.76 10.76 -11.25
C LEU A 137 -1.54 10.29 -10.47
N ALA A 138 -0.96 9.14 -10.84
CA ALA A 138 0.26 8.66 -10.22
C ALA A 138 1.44 9.62 -10.45
N LEU A 139 1.57 10.16 -11.67
CA LEU A 139 2.64 11.11 -12.01
C LEU A 139 2.54 12.42 -11.20
N LEU A 140 1.32 12.84 -10.83
CA LEU A 140 1.09 13.97 -9.94
C LEU A 140 1.33 13.62 -8.46
N ALA A 141 0.96 12.41 -8.03
CA ALA A 141 1.11 11.97 -6.64
C ALA A 141 2.58 11.77 -6.23
N LEU A 142 3.45 11.31 -7.13
CA LEU A 142 4.86 11.06 -6.85
C LEU A 142 5.66 12.29 -6.37
N PRO A 143 5.67 13.44 -7.08
CA PRO A 143 6.40 14.61 -6.61
C PRO A 143 5.80 15.20 -5.34
N LEU A 144 4.47 15.12 -5.15
CA LEU A 144 3.82 15.53 -3.91
C LEU A 144 4.30 14.67 -2.73
N ARG A 145 4.40 13.35 -2.93
CA ARG A 145 4.91 12.42 -1.92
C ARG A 145 6.37 12.75 -1.54
N LEU A 146 7.24 12.96 -2.53
CA LEU A 146 8.63 13.35 -2.29
C LEU A 146 8.74 14.75 -1.65
N GLY A 147 7.87 15.68 -2.03
CA GLY A 147 7.81 17.00 -1.42
C GLY A 147 7.49 16.94 0.06
N LEU A 148 6.63 16.00 0.49
CA LEU A 148 6.42 15.72 1.90
C LEU A 148 7.70 15.19 2.55
N ASP A 149 8.39 14.23 1.92
CA ASP A 149 9.68 13.71 2.42
C ASP A 149 10.69 14.86 2.65
N VAL A 150 10.76 15.85 1.75
CA VAL A 150 11.60 17.07 1.89
C VAL A 150 11.15 17.97 3.04
N VAL A 151 9.84 18.24 3.13
CA VAL A 151 9.25 19.08 4.18
C VAL A 151 9.50 18.48 5.56
N PHE A 152 9.38 17.16 5.69
CA PHE A 152 9.69 16.44 6.93
C PHE A 152 11.18 16.47 7.24
N LEU A 153 12.05 16.17 6.26
CA LEU A 153 13.49 16.16 6.46
C LEU A 153 14.04 17.52 6.96
N GLY A 154 13.46 18.63 6.50
CA GLY A 154 13.85 19.98 6.93
C GLY A 154 13.03 20.57 8.07
N GLY A 155 12.09 19.81 8.68
CA GLY A 155 11.33 20.24 9.85
C GLY A 155 10.30 21.36 9.60
N GLY A 156 9.85 21.56 8.35
CA GLY A 156 8.85 22.59 8.05
C GLY A 156 8.62 22.87 6.56
N TRP A 157 7.51 23.52 6.23
CA TRP A 157 7.09 23.76 4.83
C TRP A 157 8.08 24.61 4.01
N THR A 158 8.88 25.45 4.67
CA THR A 158 9.94 26.24 4.04
C THR A 158 11.08 25.37 3.50
N ALA A 159 11.28 24.17 4.06
CA ALA A 159 12.23 23.19 3.55
C ALA A 159 11.95 22.76 2.11
N GLY A 160 10.69 22.83 1.68
CA GLY A 160 10.31 22.56 0.28
C GLY A 160 10.92 23.53 -0.74
N LEU A 161 11.48 24.66 -0.29
CA LEU A 161 12.19 25.63 -1.11
C LEU A 161 13.72 25.42 -1.11
N ASP A 162 14.24 24.53 -0.26
CA ASP A 162 15.68 24.29 -0.12
C ASP A 162 16.17 23.29 -1.19
N PRO A 163 17.01 23.71 -2.15
CA PRO A 163 17.53 22.82 -3.19
C PRO A 163 18.39 21.67 -2.64
N ALA A 164 19.08 21.88 -1.51
CA ALA A 164 19.96 20.86 -0.92
C ALA A 164 19.14 19.69 -0.36
N LEU A 165 17.99 19.96 0.26
CA LEU A 165 17.10 18.92 0.76
C LEU A 165 16.44 18.14 -0.37
N TRP A 166 16.10 18.81 -1.48
CA TRP A 166 15.65 18.14 -2.69
C TRP A 166 16.72 17.20 -3.27
N GLU A 167 17.99 17.62 -3.30
CA GLU A 167 19.10 16.77 -3.78
C GLU A 167 19.24 15.51 -2.92
N VAL A 168 19.17 15.65 -1.59
CA VAL A 168 19.21 14.51 -0.66
C VAL A 168 18.06 13.54 -0.92
N VAL A 169 16.82 14.04 -1.03
CA VAL A 169 15.65 13.19 -1.28
C VAL A 169 15.68 12.55 -2.67
N LEU A 170 16.10 13.27 -3.71
CA LEU A 170 16.13 12.76 -5.08
C LEU A 170 17.23 11.71 -5.31
N THR A 171 18.35 11.80 -4.59
CA THR A 171 19.45 10.81 -4.65
C THR A 171 19.20 9.59 -3.75
N SER A 172 18.27 9.69 -2.80
CA SER A 172 17.84 8.56 -1.95
C SER A 172 17.21 7.41 -2.76
N PRO A 173 17.12 6.18 -2.21
CA PRO A 173 16.40 5.08 -2.85
C PRO A 173 14.94 5.41 -3.18
N ALA A 174 14.25 6.16 -2.33
CA ALA A 174 12.87 6.59 -2.57
C ALA A 174 12.76 7.59 -3.73
N GLY A 175 13.76 8.47 -3.89
CA GLY A 175 13.87 9.38 -5.03
C GLY A 175 14.16 8.65 -6.34
N GLN A 176 15.14 7.75 -6.35
CA GLN A 176 15.47 6.91 -7.51
C GLN A 176 14.27 6.06 -7.94
N ALA A 177 13.57 5.44 -6.99
CA ALA A 177 12.35 4.70 -7.25
C ALA A 177 11.26 5.56 -7.92
N ALA A 178 11.04 6.77 -7.41
CA ALA A 178 10.08 7.71 -7.98
C ALA A 178 10.49 8.17 -9.39
N GLN A 179 11.78 8.36 -9.67
CA GLN A 179 12.29 8.68 -11.02
C GLN A 179 12.02 7.54 -12.00
N VAL A 180 12.30 6.30 -11.62
CA VAL A 180 12.00 5.10 -12.42
C VAL A 180 10.49 4.97 -12.66
N GLN A 181 9.67 5.20 -11.62
CA GLN A 181 8.21 5.19 -11.74
C GLN A 181 7.71 6.30 -12.67
N ALA A 182 8.20 7.53 -12.53
CA ALA A 182 7.83 8.65 -13.38
C ALA A 182 8.18 8.38 -14.85
N GLY A 183 9.39 7.85 -15.13
CA GLY A 183 9.78 7.44 -16.48
C GLY A 183 8.85 6.36 -17.05
N GLY A 184 8.54 5.32 -16.27
CA GLY A 184 7.60 4.28 -16.67
C GLY A 184 6.18 4.81 -16.93
N LEU A 185 5.70 5.73 -16.10
CA LEU A 185 4.40 6.40 -16.23
C LEU A 185 4.32 7.29 -17.47
N LEU A 186 5.40 8.01 -17.82
CA LEU A 186 5.47 8.79 -19.06
C LEU A 186 5.41 7.88 -20.29
N LEU A 187 6.12 6.75 -20.29
CA LEU A 187 6.03 5.74 -21.35
C LEU A 187 4.63 5.11 -21.43
N LEU A 188 3.98 4.87 -20.28
CA LEU A 188 2.59 4.43 -20.22
C LEU A 188 1.62 5.45 -20.83
N LEU A 189 1.77 6.74 -20.53
CA LEU A 189 0.96 7.81 -21.13
C LEU A 189 1.16 7.89 -22.64
N ALA A 190 2.41 7.85 -23.12
CA ALA A 190 2.72 7.84 -24.54
C ALA A 190 2.15 6.61 -25.25
N GLY A 191 2.32 5.43 -24.64
CA GLY A 191 1.82 4.16 -25.15
C GLY A 191 0.29 4.11 -25.20
N THR A 192 -0.41 4.64 -24.19
CA THR A 192 -1.88 4.67 -24.16
C THR A 192 -2.48 5.62 -25.18
N ALA A 193 -1.85 6.79 -25.37
CA ALA A 193 -2.29 7.82 -26.31
C ALA A 193 -2.20 7.37 -27.78
N VAL A 194 -1.19 6.55 -28.14
CA VAL A 194 -0.91 6.17 -29.53
C VAL A 194 -1.14 4.66 -29.75
N PRO A 195 -2.17 4.23 -30.51
CA PRO A 195 -2.53 2.81 -30.66
C PRO A 195 -1.38 1.86 -31.05
N PRO A 196 -0.51 2.15 -32.04
CA PRO A 196 0.60 1.27 -32.37
C PRO A 196 1.67 1.18 -31.28
N LEU A 197 1.80 2.21 -30.43
CA LEU A 197 2.80 2.26 -29.36
C LEU A 197 2.35 1.56 -28.07
N ARG A 198 1.07 1.16 -27.94
CA ARG A 198 0.55 0.50 -26.73
C ARG A 198 1.38 -0.70 -26.27
N ARG A 199 1.80 -1.52 -27.22
CA ARG A 199 2.61 -2.72 -26.93
C ARG A 199 4.09 -2.40 -26.82
N LEU A 200 4.61 -1.61 -27.75
CA LEU A 200 6.05 -1.33 -27.87
C LEU A 200 6.57 -0.37 -26.81
N VAL A 201 5.72 0.53 -26.32
CA VAL A 201 6.09 1.58 -25.35
C VAL A 201 5.30 1.42 -24.06
N GLY A 202 4.01 1.15 -24.14
CA GLY A 202 3.16 1.06 -22.95
C GLY A 202 3.48 -0.13 -22.04
N LEU A 203 3.75 -1.32 -22.57
CA LEU A 203 4.11 -2.48 -21.74
C LEU A 203 5.49 -2.32 -21.07
N PRO A 204 6.56 -1.90 -21.77
CA PRO A 204 7.82 -1.54 -21.10
C PRO A 204 7.65 -0.43 -20.08
N GLY A 205 6.81 0.57 -20.34
CA GLY A 205 6.47 1.62 -19.39
C GLY A 205 5.84 1.07 -18.10
N LEU A 206 4.91 0.11 -18.22
CA LEU A 206 4.35 -0.59 -17.06
C LEU A 206 5.43 -1.33 -16.28
N LEU A 207 6.27 -2.12 -16.97
CA LEU A 207 7.34 -2.86 -16.31
C LEU A 207 8.31 -1.94 -15.57
N ALA A 208 8.69 -0.81 -16.17
CA ALA A 208 9.52 0.20 -15.52
C ALA A 208 8.81 0.80 -14.29
N ALA A 209 7.53 1.14 -14.40
CA ALA A 209 6.77 1.67 -13.27
C ALA A 209 6.66 0.66 -12.11
N LEU A 210 6.47 -0.62 -12.41
CA LEU A 210 6.48 -1.68 -11.40
C LEU A 210 7.87 -1.90 -10.80
N ALA A 211 8.94 -1.80 -11.61
CA ALA A 211 10.31 -1.97 -11.16
C ALA A 211 10.74 -0.95 -10.11
N GLY A 212 10.19 0.27 -10.13
CA GLY A 212 10.48 1.25 -9.08
C GLY A 212 10.06 0.79 -7.68
N PHE A 213 9.05 -0.09 -7.53
CA PHE A 213 8.72 -0.66 -6.20
C PHE A 213 9.82 -1.58 -5.67
N ALA A 214 10.62 -2.19 -6.53
CA ALA A 214 11.71 -3.08 -6.15
C ALA A 214 12.91 -2.34 -5.52
N LEU A 215 12.93 -1.01 -5.65
CA LEU A 215 13.95 -0.11 -5.07
C LEU A 215 13.54 0.44 -3.68
N LEU A 216 12.27 0.33 -3.30
CA LEU A 216 11.67 1.00 -2.14
C LEU A 216 11.50 0.09 -0.90
N GLY A 217 11.76 -1.21 -0.99
CA GLY A 217 11.34 -2.17 0.03
C GLY A 217 12.43 -3.12 0.54
N HIS A 218 12.13 -3.77 1.65
CA HIS A 218 12.93 -4.82 2.31
C HIS A 218 13.32 -5.99 1.40
N THR A 219 12.70 -6.11 0.23
CA THR A 219 13.16 -7.05 -0.82
C THR A 219 14.56 -6.73 -1.33
N ALA A 220 15.01 -5.47 -1.18
CA ALA A 220 16.39 -5.07 -1.46
C ALA A 220 17.38 -5.71 -0.47
N ASP A 221 16.94 -5.97 0.76
CA ASP A 221 17.75 -6.54 1.83
C ASP A 221 17.76 -8.08 1.80
N LEU A 222 16.81 -8.72 1.09
CA LEU A 222 16.75 -10.16 0.92
C LEU A 222 17.85 -10.66 -0.02
N GLN A 223 18.43 -11.83 0.29
CA GLN A 223 19.51 -12.44 -0.50
C GLN A 223 19.16 -13.84 -1.00
N PRO A 224 19.12 -14.11 -2.33
CA PRO A 224 19.61 -13.23 -3.41
C PRO A 224 18.62 -12.13 -3.85
N THR A 225 19.09 -10.88 -3.89
CA THR A 225 18.26 -9.68 -4.17
C THR A 225 17.53 -9.75 -5.50
N TRP A 226 18.20 -10.18 -6.57
CA TRP A 226 17.60 -10.24 -7.91
C TRP A 226 16.36 -11.15 -7.95
N LEU A 227 16.35 -12.24 -7.16
CA LEU A 227 15.23 -13.18 -7.09
C LEU A 227 14.07 -12.56 -6.32
N ALA A 228 14.33 -11.89 -5.19
CA ALA A 228 13.31 -11.18 -4.42
C ALA A 228 12.63 -10.09 -5.27
N GLN A 229 13.42 -9.31 -5.99
CA GLN A 229 12.92 -8.28 -6.90
C GLN A 229 12.11 -8.86 -8.07
N ALA A 230 12.56 -9.98 -8.65
CA ALA A 230 11.81 -10.68 -9.70
C ALA A 230 10.47 -11.22 -9.19
N LEU A 231 10.44 -11.82 -8.00
CA LEU A 231 9.20 -12.28 -7.35
C LEU A 231 8.25 -11.12 -7.07
N LEU A 232 8.77 -9.98 -6.59
CA LEU A 232 7.98 -8.78 -6.37
C LEU A 232 7.39 -8.25 -7.68
N LEU A 233 8.18 -8.18 -8.74
CA LEU A 233 7.70 -7.78 -10.06
C LEU A 233 6.60 -8.69 -10.59
N VAL A 234 6.76 -10.01 -10.46
CA VAL A 234 5.73 -10.99 -10.84
C VAL A 234 4.46 -10.79 -10.03
N HIS A 235 4.59 -10.58 -8.71
CA HIS A 235 3.46 -10.33 -7.83
C HIS A 235 2.73 -9.03 -8.20
N LEU A 236 3.45 -7.93 -8.41
CA LEU A 236 2.85 -6.64 -8.78
C LEU A 236 2.25 -6.65 -10.18
N ALA A 237 2.85 -7.37 -11.14
CA ALA A 237 2.31 -7.53 -12.49
C ALA A 237 0.99 -8.31 -12.47
N GLY A 238 0.92 -9.37 -11.67
CA GLY A 238 -0.33 -10.10 -11.45
C GLY A 238 -1.39 -9.23 -10.77
N LEU A 239 -0.99 -8.38 -9.82
CA LEU A 239 -1.89 -7.48 -9.11
C LEU A 239 -2.44 -6.40 -10.05
N ALA A 240 -1.58 -5.84 -10.91
CA ALA A 240 -1.99 -4.92 -11.97
C ALA A 240 -2.96 -5.60 -12.95
N PHE A 241 -2.63 -6.80 -13.44
CA PHE A 241 -3.51 -7.59 -14.30
C PHE A 241 -4.90 -7.80 -13.67
N TRP A 242 -4.95 -8.19 -12.39
CA TRP A 242 -6.21 -8.47 -11.71
C TRP A 242 -6.98 -7.19 -11.39
N LEU A 243 -6.39 -6.24 -10.66
CA LEU A 243 -7.07 -5.02 -10.23
C LEU A 243 -7.50 -4.15 -11.42
N GLY A 244 -6.61 -3.90 -12.38
CA GLY A 244 -6.89 -3.00 -13.50
C GLY A 244 -7.87 -3.56 -14.53
N SER A 245 -8.21 -4.86 -14.45
CA SER A 245 -9.24 -5.47 -15.31
C SER A 245 -10.64 -5.44 -14.68
N LEU A 246 -10.80 -5.27 -13.36
CA LEU A 246 -12.10 -5.37 -12.68
C LEU A 246 -13.12 -4.34 -13.20
N TRP A 247 -12.74 -3.06 -13.35
CA TRP A 247 -13.67 -2.03 -13.81
C TRP A 247 -14.03 -2.18 -15.31
N PRO A 248 -13.07 -2.43 -16.22
CA PRO A 248 -13.41 -2.80 -17.59
C PRO A 248 -14.29 -4.05 -17.70
N LEU A 249 -14.06 -5.08 -16.87
CA LEU A 249 -14.90 -6.28 -16.82
C LEU A 249 -16.30 -5.96 -16.29
N LEU A 250 -16.44 -5.09 -15.30
CA LEU A 250 -17.75 -4.60 -14.85
C LEU A 250 -18.50 -3.95 -16.02
N ARG A 251 -17.83 -3.13 -16.84
CA ARG A 251 -18.43 -2.57 -18.07
C ARG A 251 -18.76 -3.62 -19.11
N CYS A 252 -18.04 -4.74 -19.17
CA CYS A 252 -18.41 -5.84 -20.07
C CYS A 252 -19.74 -6.49 -19.68
N THR A 253 -20.16 -6.43 -18.42
CA THR A 253 -21.45 -7.00 -17.97
C THR A 253 -22.67 -6.25 -18.51
N GLU A 254 -22.48 -5.01 -18.97
CA GLU A 254 -23.52 -4.17 -19.58
C GLU A 254 -23.65 -4.40 -21.10
N ALA A 255 -22.72 -5.16 -21.69
CA ALA A 255 -22.71 -5.46 -23.12
C ALA A 255 -23.69 -6.60 -23.45
N PRO A 256 -23.99 -6.84 -24.74
CA PRO A 256 -24.75 -8.00 -25.17
C PRO A 256 -24.21 -9.31 -24.56
N PRO A 257 -25.09 -10.26 -24.15
CA PRO A 257 -24.69 -11.43 -23.36
C PRO A 257 -23.58 -12.29 -23.99
N ASP A 258 -23.58 -12.40 -25.32
CA ASP A 258 -22.57 -13.10 -26.10
C ASP A 258 -21.19 -12.44 -25.99
N GLN A 259 -21.12 -11.11 -26.12
CA GLN A 259 -19.89 -10.35 -25.99
C GLN A 259 -19.38 -10.35 -24.54
N ALA A 260 -20.30 -10.23 -23.58
CA ALA A 260 -19.98 -10.29 -22.16
C ALA A 260 -19.38 -11.66 -21.80
N ALA A 261 -20.05 -12.75 -22.20
CA ALA A 261 -19.57 -14.12 -21.97
C ALA A 261 -18.18 -14.34 -22.60
N ALA A 262 -17.98 -13.94 -23.86
CA ALA A 262 -16.71 -14.08 -24.56
C ALA A 262 -15.56 -13.31 -23.87
N ALA A 263 -15.82 -12.10 -23.37
CA ALA A 263 -14.84 -11.33 -22.60
C ALA A 263 -14.48 -12.03 -21.28
N MET A 264 -15.49 -12.50 -20.54
CA MET A 264 -15.30 -13.19 -19.26
C MET A 264 -14.54 -14.51 -19.39
N GLU A 265 -14.84 -15.30 -20.42
CA GLU A 265 -14.15 -16.57 -20.69
C GLU A 265 -12.67 -16.33 -21.05
N ARG A 266 -12.39 -15.33 -21.90
CA ARG A 266 -11.02 -14.96 -22.28
C ARG A 266 -10.21 -14.44 -21.11
N PHE A 267 -10.82 -13.65 -20.22
CA PHE A 267 -10.19 -13.21 -18.99
C PHE A 267 -9.91 -14.40 -18.07
N SER A 268 -10.91 -15.27 -17.85
CA SER A 268 -10.81 -16.44 -16.98
C SER A 268 -9.70 -17.41 -17.43
N ARG A 269 -9.51 -17.58 -18.74
CA ARG A 269 -8.42 -18.40 -19.30
C ARG A 269 -7.04 -17.85 -18.95
N GLN A 270 -6.87 -16.53 -18.98
CA GLN A 270 -5.60 -15.88 -18.60
C GLN A 270 -5.39 -15.90 -17.08
N ALA A 271 -6.45 -15.61 -16.32
CA ALA A 271 -6.44 -15.63 -14.86
C ALA A 271 -6.09 -17.00 -14.28
N THR A 272 -6.40 -18.09 -14.99
CA THR A 272 -6.04 -19.46 -14.58
C THR A 272 -4.54 -19.67 -14.43
N TRP A 273 -3.70 -18.89 -15.12
CA TRP A 273 -2.24 -18.90 -14.96
C TRP A 273 -1.72 -17.71 -14.16
N ALA A 274 -2.27 -16.51 -14.40
CA ALA A 274 -1.81 -15.30 -13.75
C ALA A 274 -2.04 -15.30 -12.23
N VAL A 275 -3.19 -15.79 -11.76
CA VAL A 275 -3.53 -15.80 -10.33
C VAL A 275 -2.66 -16.78 -9.54
N PRO A 276 -2.47 -18.06 -9.95
CA PRO A 276 -1.53 -18.93 -9.25
C PRO A 276 -0.10 -18.40 -9.21
N LEU A 277 0.39 -17.79 -10.30
CA LEU A 277 1.72 -17.21 -10.35
C LEU A 277 1.86 -16.02 -9.38
N LEU A 278 0.86 -15.13 -9.34
CA LEU A 278 0.78 -14.04 -8.37
C LEU A 278 0.82 -14.56 -6.93
N LEU A 279 0.04 -15.60 -6.63
CA LEU A 279 -0.04 -16.18 -5.28
C LEU A 279 1.27 -16.86 -4.89
N ALA A 280 1.88 -17.62 -5.80
CA ALA A 280 3.15 -18.28 -5.56
C ALA A 280 4.26 -17.25 -5.27
N ALA A 281 4.32 -16.17 -6.07
CA ALA A 281 5.28 -15.09 -5.85
C ALA A 281 5.05 -14.37 -4.50
N GLY A 282 3.79 -14.05 -4.18
CA GLY A 282 3.44 -13.43 -2.90
C GLY A 282 3.75 -14.31 -1.69
N LEU A 283 3.42 -15.61 -1.77
CA LEU A 283 3.71 -16.57 -0.71
C LEU A 283 5.22 -16.75 -0.50
N ALA A 284 5.99 -16.84 -1.59
CA ALA A 284 7.45 -16.91 -1.51
C ALA A 284 8.03 -15.68 -0.80
N LEU A 285 7.55 -14.48 -1.14
CA LEU A 285 7.96 -13.25 -0.46
C LEU A 285 7.56 -13.23 1.02
N VAL A 286 6.36 -13.69 1.37
CA VAL A 286 5.92 -13.79 2.78
C VAL A 286 6.82 -14.70 3.58
N VAL A 287 7.11 -15.90 3.08
CA VAL A 287 7.98 -16.87 3.75
C VAL A 287 9.36 -16.28 3.98
N TRP A 288 9.90 -15.59 2.98
CA TRP A 288 11.24 -15.01 3.04
C TRP A 288 11.34 -13.82 3.99
N LEU A 289 10.34 -12.94 3.94
CA LEU A 289 10.33 -11.68 4.67
C LEU A 289 9.99 -11.84 6.15
N VAL A 290 9.16 -12.84 6.48
CA VAL A 290 8.78 -13.11 7.88
C VAL A 290 9.81 -14.02 8.56
N GLY A 291 10.45 -14.92 7.82
CA GLY A 291 11.49 -15.82 8.30
C GLY A 291 10.98 -16.94 9.22
N ARG A 292 10.25 -16.61 10.30
CA ARG A 292 9.76 -17.55 11.32
C ARG A 292 8.23 -17.48 11.49
N PRO A 293 7.51 -18.61 11.53
CA PRO A 293 6.04 -18.61 11.62
C PRO A 293 5.48 -17.92 12.86
N GLU A 294 6.20 -17.98 13.98
CA GLU A 294 5.79 -17.38 15.25
C GLU A 294 5.65 -15.85 15.12
N ALA A 295 6.50 -15.23 14.31
CA ALA A 295 6.46 -13.81 14.06
C ALA A 295 5.16 -13.35 13.35
N LEU A 296 4.40 -14.26 12.72
CA LEU A 296 3.09 -13.93 12.14
C LEU A 296 2.05 -13.56 13.19
N VAL A 297 2.10 -14.15 14.38
CA VAL A 297 1.13 -13.92 15.45
C VAL A 297 1.66 -12.98 16.52
N ASP A 298 2.96 -13.04 16.79
CA ASP A 298 3.58 -12.29 17.88
C ASP A 298 3.80 -10.82 17.51
N THR A 299 3.99 -10.50 16.23
CA THR A 299 4.33 -9.14 15.77
C THR A 299 3.12 -8.41 15.18
N LEU A 300 3.12 -7.07 15.29
CA LEU A 300 2.11 -6.22 14.64
C LEU A 300 2.13 -6.41 13.12
N TYR A 301 3.34 -6.44 12.53
CA TYR A 301 3.56 -6.71 11.11
C TYR A 301 2.91 -8.02 10.68
N GLY A 302 3.18 -9.10 11.42
CA GLY A 302 2.62 -10.42 11.17
C GLY A 302 1.10 -10.46 11.23
N ARG A 303 0.49 -9.86 12.26
CA ARG A 303 -0.97 -9.83 12.43
C ARG A 303 -1.66 -9.06 11.31
N LEU A 304 -1.10 -7.92 10.92
CA LEU A 304 -1.61 -7.13 9.80
C LEU A 304 -1.43 -7.86 8.46
N LEU A 305 -0.32 -8.60 8.28
CA LEU A 305 -0.12 -9.48 7.12
C LEU A 305 -1.15 -10.61 7.08
N LEU A 306 -1.48 -11.22 8.21
CA LEU A 306 -2.56 -12.23 8.30
C LEU A 306 -3.92 -11.63 7.91
N ALA A 307 -4.24 -10.41 8.36
CA ALA A 307 -5.45 -9.72 7.93
C ALA A 307 -5.48 -9.50 6.40
N LYS A 308 -4.35 -9.14 5.80
CA LYS A 308 -4.20 -9.04 4.34
C LYS A 308 -4.42 -10.39 3.65
N LEU A 309 -3.84 -11.47 4.17
CA LEU A 309 -4.03 -12.82 3.62
C LEU A 309 -5.49 -13.29 3.72
N ALA A 310 -6.19 -12.97 4.82
CA ALA A 310 -7.62 -13.23 4.95
C ALA A 310 -8.44 -12.46 3.89
N GLY A 311 -8.13 -11.17 3.67
CA GLY A 311 -8.75 -10.39 2.59
C GLY A 311 -8.52 -10.99 1.21
N VAL A 312 -7.30 -11.46 0.92
CA VAL A 312 -6.97 -12.16 -0.33
C VAL A 312 -7.73 -13.48 -0.46
N ALA A 313 -7.89 -14.24 0.62
CA ALA A 313 -8.66 -15.49 0.60
C ALA A 313 -10.14 -15.23 0.24
N VAL A 314 -10.75 -14.16 0.77
CA VAL A 314 -12.11 -13.74 0.40
C VAL A 314 -12.18 -13.31 -1.07
N LEU A 315 -11.19 -12.56 -1.57
CA LEU A 315 -11.09 -12.23 -3.00
C LEU A 315 -11.04 -13.47 -3.90
N LEU A 316 -10.23 -14.47 -3.52
CA LEU A 316 -10.13 -15.72 -4.26
C LEU A 316 -11.43 -16.53 -4.25
N ALA A 317 -12.16 -16.52 -3.13
CA ALA A 317 -13.47 -17.16 -3.04
C ALA A 317 -14.48 -16.50 -3.99
N LEU A 318 -14.52 -15.16 -4.03
CA LEU A 318 -15.35 -14.40 -4.97
C LEU A 318 -14.96 -14.68 -6.42
N ALA A 319 -13.66 -14.61 -6.75
CA ALA A 319 -13.16 -14.86 -8.09
C ALA A 319 -13.43 -16.30 -8.56
N SER A 320 -13.34 -17.27 -7.65
CA SER A 320 -13.69 -18.67 -7.91
C SER A 320 -15.19 -18.83 -8.14
N ALA A 321 -16.04 -18.15 -7.36
CA ALA A 321 -17.48 -18.14 -7.60
C ALA A 321 -17.85 -17.49 -8.95
N ASN A 322 -17.16 -16.41 -9.32
CA ASN A 322 -17.27 -15.78 -10.63
C ASN A 322 -16.96 -16.80 -11.75
N LYS A 323 -15.78 -17.44 -11.69
CA LYS A 323 -15.32 -18.41 -12.70
C LYS A 323 -16.20 -19.66 -12.77
N LEU A 324 -16.57 -20.25 -11.64
CA LEU A 324 -17.18 -21.58 -11.59
C LEU A 324 -18.72 -21.55 -11.62
N ARG A 325 -19.34 -20.44 -11.20
CA ARG A 325 -20.80 -20.34 -11.08
C ARG A 325 -21.40 -19.28 -12.00
N PHE A 326 -20.90 -18.05 -11.95
CA PHE A 326 -21.57 -16.93 -12.63
C PHE A 326 -21.24 -16.86 -14.11
N VAL A 327 -19.98 -17.04 -14.51
CA VAL A 327 -19.59 -17.07 -15.93
C VAL A 327 -20.27 -18.22 -16.68
N PRO A 328 -20.31 -19.48 -16.20
CA PRO A 328 -21.04 -20.54 -16.89
C PRO A 328 -22.55 -20.30 -16.99
N ARG A 329 -23.17 -19.61 -16.03
CA ARG A 329 -24.59 -19.22 -16.11
C ARG A 329 -24.83 -18.12 -17.12
N LEU A 330 -23.91 -17.16 -17.21
CA LEU A 330 -23.92 -16.12 -18.24
C LEU A 330 -23.84 -16.74 -19.65
N CYS A 331 -22.93 -17.70 -19.85
CA CYS A 331 -22.80 -18.44 -21.12
C CYS A 331 -24.05 -19.25 -21.49
N ARG A 332 -24.85 -19.67 -20.50
CA ARG A 332 -26.13 -20.38 -20.72
C ARG A 332 -27.33 -19.43 -20.94
N GLY A 333 -27.10 -18.12 -20.93
CA GLY A 333 -28.15 -17.12 -21.16
C GLY A 333 -29.05 -16.84 -19.95
N ASP A 334 -28.61 -17.12 -18.71
CA ASP A 334 -29.37 -16.76 -17.50
C ASP A 334 -29.49 -15.23 -17.39
N PRO A 335 -30.71 -14.64 -17.46
CA PRO A 335 -30.90 -13.19 -17.47
C PRO A 335 -30.46 -12.52 -16.16
N ALA A 336 -30.40 -13.24 -15.05
CA ALA A 336 -29.94 -12.72 -13.76
C ALA A 336 -28.41 -12.85 -13.58
N ALA A 337 -27.71 -13.58 -14.44
CA ALA A 337 -26.28 -13.86 -14.26
C ALA A 337 -25.41 -12.62 -14.41
N ALA A 338 -25.71 -11.74 -15.37
CA ALA A 338 -24.95 -10.50 -15.59
C ALA A 338 -25.00 -9.58 -14.37
N GLY A 339 -26.18 -9.37 -13.77
CA GLY A 339 -26.34 -8.53 -12.58
C GLY A 339 -25.64 -9.10 -11.33
N ARG A 340 -25.71 -10.42 -11.14
CA ARG A 340 -24.99 -11.10 -10.04
C ARG A 340 -23.47 -11.03 -10.22
N LEU A 341 -22.99 -11.23 -11.44
CA LEU A 341 -21.57 -11.09 -11.77
C LEU A 341 -21.09 -9.66 -11.56
N ALA A 342 -21.85 -8.65 -12.00
CA ALA A 342 -21.55 -7.25 -11.78
C ALA A 342 -21.44 -6.92 -10.27
N THR A 343 -22.35 -7.44 -9.46
CA THR A 343 -22.32 -7.25 -8.00
C THR A 343 -21.09 -7.90 -7.38
N ALA A 344 -20.74 -9.12 -7.80
CA ALA A 344 -19.56 -9.81 -7.32
C ALA A 344 -18.26 -9.05 -7.71
N ILE A 345 -18.16 -8.56 -8.95
CA ILE A 345 -17.02 -7.74 -9.40
C ILE A 345 -16.90 -6.44 -8.60
N ARG A 346 -18.01 -5.78 -8.24
CA ARG A 346 -17.99 -4.59 -7.37
C ARG A 346 -17.45 -4.90 -5.97
N LEU A 347 -17.85 -6.04 -5.40
CA LEU A 347 -17.33 -6.50 -4.11
C LEU A 347 -15.83 -6.83 -4.21
N GLU A 348 -15.39 -7.49 -5.28
CA GLU A 348 -13.97 -7.72 -5.54
C GLU A 348 -13.19 -6.41 -5.64
N LEU A 349 -13.71 -5.41 -6.34
CA LEU A 349 -13.06 -4.11 -6.48
C LEU A 349 -12.92 -3.40 -5.13
N LEU A 350 -14.00 -3.34 -4.34
CA LEU A 350 -13.99 -2.72 -3.02
C LEU A 350 -12.99 -3.41 -2.09
N LEU A 351 -12.99 -4.74 -2.08
CA LEU A 351 -12.10 -5.52 -1.23
C LEU A 351 -10.64 -5.41 -1.70
N ALA A 352 -10.37 -5.39 -3.01
CA ALA A 352 -9.02 -5.22 -3.54
C ALA A 352 -8.44 -3.84 -3.21
N VAL A 353 -9.25 -2.78 -3.32
CA VAL A 353 -8.84 -1.43 -2.89
C VAL A 353 -8.62 -1.39 -1.38
N GLY A 354 -9.49 -2.04 -0.59
CA GLY A 354 -9.32 -2.15 0.86
C GLY A 354 -8.03 -2.87 1.26
N VAL A 355 -7.68 -3.98 0.59
CA VAL A 355 -6.42 -4.71 0.81
C VAL A 355 -5.21 -3.86 0.43
N LEU A 356 -5.29 -3.06 -0.63
CA LEU A 356 -4.24 -2.12 -1.01
C LEU A 356 -4.09 -0.98 -0.01
N ALA A 357 -5.20 -0.40 0.47
CA ALA A 357 -5.18 0.62 1.51
C ALA A 357 -4.58 0.07 2.82
N ALA A 358 -4.96 -1.14 3.21
CA ALA A 358 -4.36 -1.84 4.33
C ALA A 358 -2.86 -2.11 4.12
N THR A 359 -2.42 -2.37 2.88
CA THR A 359 -0.99 -2.52 2.54
C THR A 359 -0.24 -1.19 2.66
N ALA A 360 -0.80 -0.09 2.15
CA ALA A 360 -0.20 1.24 2.29
C ALA A 360 -0.08 1.66 3.76
N LEU A 361 -1.09 1.31 4.56
CA LEU A 361 -1.08 1.50 6.00
C LEU A 361 -0.03 0.59 6.68
N LEU A 362 0.00 -0.70 6.37
CA LEU A 362 1.01 -1.65 6.84
C LEU A 362 2.43 -1.13 6.67
N THR A 363 2.79 -0.69 5.46
CA THR A 363 4.13 -0.20 5.13
C THR A 363 4.46 1.12 5.82
N SER A 364 3.46 1.91 6.20
CA SER A 364 3.65 3.13 6.98
C SER A 364 3.65 2.90 8.49
N LEU A 365 2.99 1.86 8.99
CA LEU A 365 2.84 1.57 10.42
C LEU A 365 3.92 0.63 11.00
N ALA A 366 4.45 -0.30 10.20
CA ALA A 366 5.32 -1.36 10.71
C ALA A 366 6.28 -1.92 9.64
N GLY A 367 7.56 -2.02 9.99
CA GLY A 367 8.53 -2.82 9.26
C GLY A 367 8.41 -4.32 9.57
N PRO A 368 8.96 -5.21 8.73
CA PRO A 368 9.08 -6.63 9.02
C PRO A 368 9.93 -6.85 10.28
N PRO A 369 9.70 -7.95 11.01
CA PRO A 369 10.50 -8.31 12.18
C PRO A 369 11.97 -8.49 11.78
N THR A 370 12.88 -7.86 12.54
CA THR A 370 14.33 -7.96 12.39
C THR A 370 14.90 -9.24 12.99
#